data_AF-A0A934YQT1-F1
#
_entry.id   AF-A0A934YQT1-F1
#
_cell.length_a   1.000
_cell.length_b   1.000
_cell.length_c   1.000
_cell.angle_alpha   90.00
_cell.angle_beta   90.00
_cell.angle_gamma   90.00
#
_symmetry.space_group_name_H-M   'P 1'
#
loop_
_entity.id
_entity.type
_entity.pdbx_description
1 polymer ?
#
loop_
_entity_poly.entity_id
_entity_poly.type
_entity_poly.pdbx_seq_one_letter_code
_entity_poly.pdbx_strand_id
1 'polypeptide(L)'
;MARAPLARRLHASARAVLAIGAAAIALGCAPGCSSTSPEEDPTCTGGESNVYVLTSLQFTRETPKGVAPGFDLDKHVSASPEQQSCGKVDLLGPDGTPGIDNQLALLIPDIEKAVGNAIDGIIQGAINDGRLLIAFDLKGVNSTATDRCVDLEVKLGEGKPTLGTDGVVEAYQTFDLRKQGQLLSPATGGRIENGVFSIGPFPLRIPIAIFDVSFTIYVRDALVRFKIDEDGNVEGLLGGGISIDEVADGVKDGAGVARLIPQIKLVGSVSADLGRDPATEKCTLVSAALAFKARPAFFRP
;
A
#
# COMPACT_ATOMS: atom_id res chain seq x y z
N MET A 1 33.61 51.75 -18.26
CA MET A 1 33.34 53.18 -17.98
C MET A 1 31.83 53.40 -18.15
N ALA A 2 31.08 54.10 -17.30
CA ALA A 2 31.42 54.91 -16.13
C ALA A 2 30.48 54.63 -14.92
N ARG A 3 30.52 55.47 -13.89
CA ARG A 3 29.91 55.26 -12.56
C ARG A 3 28.42 55.65 -12.47
N ALA A 4 27.80 55.16 -11.39
CA ALA A 4 26.53 55.57 -10.73
C ALA A 4 26.55 57.07 -10.26
N PRO A 5 25.63 57.66 -9.43
CA PRO A 5 24.69 57.01 -8.47
C PRO A 5 23.40 57.79 -8.01
N LEU A 6 22.77 57.30 -6.91
CA LEU A 6 21.85 57.97 -5.94
C LEU A 6 20.46 58.46 -6.46
N ALA A 7 19.38 58.59 -5.67
CA ALA A 7 18.94 57.98 -4.39
C ALA A 7 17.53 58.51 -3.97
N ARG A 8 16.85 57.82 -3.03
CA ARG A 8 15.74 58.33 -2.17
C ARG A 8 14.43 58.65 -2.93
N ARG A 9 13.23 58.68 -2.30
CA ARG A 9 12.78 58.69 -0.89
C ARG A 9 11.39 58.01 -0.80
N LEU A 10 11.02 57.41 0.34
CA LEU A 10 9.60 57.16 0.66
C LEU A 10 8.86 58.48 0.89
N HIS A 11 7.55 58.54 0.61
CA HIS A 11 6.57 59.22 1.47
C HIS A 11 5.15 58.64 1.25
N ALA A 12 4.42 58.49 2.35
CA ALA A 12 2.98 58.21 2.39
C ALA A 12 2.20 59.52 2.59
N SER A 13 0.87 59.42 2.76
CA SER A 13 -0.12 60.49 3.09
C SER A 13 -0.89 61.06 1.89
N ALA A 14 -2.18 61.41 1.95
CA ALA A 14 -3.33 60.98 2.80
C ALA A 14 -4.61 61.72 2.37
N ARG A 15 -5.80 61.16 2.66
CA ARG A 15 -7.11 61.87 2.90
C ARG A 15 -7.70 62.64 1.68
N ALA A 16 -8.96 63.09 1.64
CA ALA A 16 -10.08 63.10 2.62
C ALA A 16 -11.45 63.01 1.86
N VAL A 17 -12.50 62.29 2.31
CA VAL A 17 -13.55 62.57 3.35
C VAL A 17 -14.85 63.21 2.78
N LEU A 18 -15.98 62.93 3.48
CA LEU A 18 -17.41 63.35 3.37
C LEU A 18 -18.33 62.42 2.53
N ALA A 19 -19.63 62.21 2.82
CA ALA A 19 -20.55 62.45 3.97
C ALA A 19 -21.95 61.87 3.59
N ILE A 20 -22.97 61.61 4.43
CA ILE A 20 -23.20 61.49 5.89
C ILE A 20 -24.51 60.67 6.07
N GLY A 21 -24.73 59.95 7.19
CA GLY A 21 -26.08 59.43 7.50
C GLY A 21 -26.17 58.31 8.55
N ALA A 22 -26.71 58.63 9.74
CA ALA A 22 -27.03 57.65 10.77
C ALA A 22 -28.51 57.76 11.18
N ALA A 23 -29.22 56.64 11.23
CA ALA A 23 -30.48 56.44 11.96
C ALA A 23 -30.69 54.93 12.20
N ALA A 24 -31.20 54.55 13.37
CA ALA A 24 -31.23 53.16 13.84
C ALA A 24 -32.66 52.58 13.87
N ILE A 25 -32.77 51.27 13.60
CA ILE A 25 -33.88 50.39 14.03
C ILE A 25 -33.27 49.07 14.52
N ALA A 26 -33.90 48.42 15.50
CA ALA A 26 -33.30 47.40 16.36
C ALA A 26 -33.75 45.95 16.10
N LEU A 27 -33.02 45.01 16.75
CA LEU A 27 -33.41 43.65 17.14
C LEU A 27 -33.58 42.56 16.04
N GLY A 28 -32.78 41.49 16.16
CA GLY A 28 -32.98 40.22 15.45
C GLY A 28 -31.76 39.29 15.56
N CYS A 29 -31.84 38.21 16.36
CA CYS A 29 -30.76 37.24 16.53
C CYS A 29 -30.77 36.17 15.42
N ALA A 30 -29.60 35.84 14.86
CA ALA A 30 -29.12 34.45 14.68
C ALA A 30 -27.70 34.42 14.05
N PRO A 31 -26.71 33.73 14.65
CA PRO A 31 -25.43 33.45 14.00
C PRO A 31 -25.57 32.23 13.08
N GLY A 32 -26.09 32.44 11.88
CA GLY A 32 -26.19 31.42 10.83
C GLY A 32 -24.88 31.22 10.06
N CYS A 33 -23.80 30.81 10.73
CA CYS A 33 -22.62 30.31 10.01
C CYS A 33 -22.98 28.97 9.38
N SER A 34 -23.29 28.98 8.08
CA SER A 34 -23.41 27.74 7.30
C SER A 34 -22.03 27.12 7.14
N SER A 35 -21.64 26.31 8.12
CA SER A 35 -20.65 25.27 7.89
C SER A 35 -21.27 24.30 6.88
N THR A 36 -20.90 24.46 5.60
CA THR A 36 -20.95 23.34 4.65
C THR A 36 -19.96 22.30 5.17
N SER A 37 -20.47 21.40 6.02
CA SER A 37 -19.90 20.07 6.14
C SER A 37 -19.72 19.50 4.73
N PRO A 38 -18.73 18.65 4.47
CA PRO A 38 -18.75 17.83 3.26
C PRO A 38 -20.10 17.11 3.25
N GLU A 39 -20.88 17.29 2.18
CA GLU A 39 -22.03 16.42 1.96
C GLU A 39 -21.46 15.02 1.81
N GLU A 40 -21.74 14.13 2.76
CA GLU A 40 -21.47 12.71 2.61
C GLU A 40 -22.23 12.27 1.35
N ASP A 41 -21.49 11.82 0.32
CA ASP A 41 -22.10 11.36 -0.92
C ASP A 41 -23.08 10.24 -0.53
N PRO A 42 -24.39 10.37 -0.81
CA PRO A 42 -25.38 9.41 -0.34
C PRO A 42 -25.14 7.99 -0.89
N THR A 43 -24.36 7.85 -1.97
CA THR A 43 -23.91 6.54 -2.48
C THR A 43 -22.87 5.84 -1.59
N CYS A 44 -22.30 6.55 -0.62
CA CYS A 44 -21.29 6.09 0.34
C CYS A 44 -21.88 5.76 1.72
N THR A 45 -23.21 5.62 1.81
CA THR A 45 -23.91 5.29 3.06
C THR A 45 -24.53 3.90 2.98
N GLY A 46 -24.25 3.06 4.00
CA GLY A 46 -24.63 1.64 3.99
C GLY A 46 -23.62 0.74 3.27
N GLY A 47 -24.06 -0.48 2.95
CA GLY A 47 -23.24 -1.54 2.33
C GLY A 47 -22.82 -2.64 3.31
N GLU A 48 -22.55 -3.82 2.77
CA GLU A 48 -22.17 -5.01 3.53
C GLU A 48 -20.65 -5.11 3.75
N SER A 49 -20.24 -6.13 4.50
CA SER A 49 -18.85 -6.41 4.86
C SER A 49 -18.40 -7.67 4.14
N ASN A 50 -17.56 -7.54 3.12
CA ASN A 50 -17.09 -8.67 2.32
C ASN A 50 -15.67 -9.05 2.74
N VAL A 51 -15.51 -10.21 3.38
CA VAL A 51 -14.22 -10.65 3.91
C VAL A 51 -13.62 -11.76 3.05
N TYR A 52 -12.35 -11.60 2.71
CA TYR A 52 -11.57 -12.53 1.90
C TYR A 52 -10.30 -12.94 2.64
N VAL A 53 -10.14 -14.24 2.91
CA VAL A 53 -8.89 -14.77 3.49
C VAL A 53 -7.89 -15.06 2.38
N LEU A 54 -6.63 -14.62 2.54
CA LEU A 54 -5.57 -14.93 1.59
C LEU A 54 -5.26 -16.43 1.62
N THR A 55 -5.29 -17.04 0.45
CA THR A 55 -5.08 -18.48 0.24
C THR A 55 -3.80 -18.78 -0.53
N SER A 56 -3.22 -17.77 -1.19
CA SER A 56 -1.86 -17.80 -1.70
C SER A 56 -1.26 -16.40 -1.71
N LEU A 57 0.06 -16.30 -1.53
CA LEU A 57 0.84 -15.06 -1.58
C LEU A 57 2.22 -15.40 -2.12
N GLN A 58 2.65 -14.72 -3.18
CA GLN A 58 3.88 -15.02 -3.91
C GLN A 58 4.56 -13.72 -4.35
N PHE A 59 5.90 -13.71 -4.40
CA PHE A 59 6.59 -12.58 -5.02
C PHE A 59 6.39 -12.60 -6.53
N THR A 60 6.03 -11.44 -7.08
CA THR A 60 6.04 -11.22 -8.53
C THR A 60 7.48 -11.29 -9.07
N ARG A 61 7.62 -11.58 -10.35
CA ARG A 61 8.91 -11.82 -11.02
C ARG A 61 8.96 -11.06 -12.33
N GLU A 62 10.16 -10.63 -12.72
CA GLU A 62 10.40 -10.09 -14.06
C GLU A 62 10.27 -11.21 -15.10
N THR A 63 9.24 -11.17 -15.95
CA THR A 63 8.99 -12.13 -17.03
C THR A 63 8.03 -11.54 -18.07
N PRO A 64 8.47 -11.29 -19.33
CA PRO A 64 9.85 -11.30 -19.81
C PRO A 64 10.69 -10.15 -19.24
N LYS A 65 11.96 -10.03 -19.64
CA LYS A 65 12.84 -8.94 -19.23
C LYS A 65 12.20 -7.56 -19.52
N GLY A 66 12.25 -6.67 -18.53
CA GLY A 66 11.62 -5.35 -18.53
C GLY A 66 10.13 -5.35 -18.18
N VAL A 67 9.54 -6.51 -17.83
CA VAL A 67 8.11 -6.65 -17.56
C VAL A 67 7.88 -7.34 -16.23
N ALA A 68 7.13 -6.72 -15.32
CA ALA A 68 6.69 -7.34 -14.06
C ALA A 68 5.29 -6.84 -13.65
N PRO A 69 4.44 -7.68 -13.05
CA PRO A 69 3.24 -7.20 -12.38
C PRO A 69 3.61 -6.30 -11.20
N GLY A 70 2.94 -5.17 -11.03
CA GLY A 70 3.20 -4.25 -9.93
C GLY A 70 2.32 -2.99 -9.99
N PHE A 71 2.88 -1.89 -9.49
CA PHE A 71 2.25 -0.57 -9.44
C PHE A 71 3.27 0.52 -9.78
N ASP A 72 2.77 1.65 -10.24
CA ASP A 72 3.45 2.94 -10.17
C ASP A 72 3.31 3.47 -8.73
N LEU A 73 4.42 3.56 -8.00
CA LEU A 73 4.48 3.92 -6.58
C LEU A 73 4.99 5.35 -6.38
N ASP A 74 5.90 5.84 -7.23
CA ASP A 74 6.42 7.22 -7.16
C ASP A 74 5.67 8.25 -8.04
N LYS A 75 4.77 7.78 -8.92
CA LYS A 75 3.95 8.56 -9.87
C LYS A 75 4.75 9.20 -11.00
N HIS A 76 5.84 8.56 -11.39
CA HIS A 76 6.77 8.99 -12.43
C HIS A 76 7.05 7.85 -13.42
N VAL A 77 7.68 8.18 -14.55
CA VAL A 77 8.03 7.20 -15.59
C VAL A 77 9.47 7.38 -16.03
N SER A 78 10.36 6.62 -15.38
CA SER A 78 11.81 6.60 -15.55
C SER A 78 12.22 5.69 -16.71
N ALA A 79 12.17 6.21 -17.94
CA ALA A 79 12.62 5.48 -19.12
C ALA A 79 14.15 5.31 -19.23
N SER A 80 14.92 5.94 -18.33
CA SER A 80 16.39 5.87 -18.26
C SER A 80 16.89 6.16 -16.84
N PRO A 81 18.09 5.68 -16.43
CA PRO A 81 18.61 5.92 -15.09
C PRO A 81 18.72 7.41 -14.76
N GLU A 82 17.94 7.87 -13.78
CA GLU A 82 17.90 9.28 -13.38
C GLU A 82 17.87 9.46 -11.86
N GLN A 83 18.15 10.67 -11.37
CA GLN A 83 18.33 10.91 -9.94
C GLN A 83 17.02 10.84 -9.13
N GLN A 84 15.86 10.99 -9.78
CA GLN A 84 14.56 10.93 -9.14
C GLN A 84 14.23 9.50 -8.68
N SER A 85 14.40 8.51 -9.58
CA SER A 85 14.24 7.07 -9.34
C SER A 85 15.50 6.39 -8.75
N CYS A 86 16.40 7.17 -8.15
CA CYS A 86 17.69 6.68 -7.62
C CYS A 86 18.52 5.83 -8.61
N GLY A 87 18.47 6.18 -9.90
CA GLY A 87 19.17 5.53 -10.99
C GLY A 87 18.49 4.26 -11.50
N LYS A 88 17.21 4.05 -11.17
CA LYS A 88 16.41 2.93 -11.68
C LYS A 88 15.68 3.29 -12.96
N VAL A 89 15.36 2.24 -13.69
CA VAL A 89 14.47 2.26 -14.85
C VAL A 89 13.26 1.44 -14.45
N ASP A 90 12.09 1.97 -14.74
CA ASP A 90 10.85 1.33 -14.33
C ASP A 90 10.52 0.18 -15.26
N LEU A 91 9.71 -0.75 -14.76
CA LEU A 91 9.26 -1.89 -15.54
C LEU A 91 7.97 -1.55 -16.29
N LEU A 92 7.62 -2.38 -17.26
CA LEU A 92 6.29 -2.40 -17.84
C LEU A 92 5.41 -3.40 -17.09
N GLY A 93 4.13 -3.08 -16.95
CA GLY A 93 3.12 -4.03 -16.54
C GLY A 93 2.90 -5.11 -17.63
N PRO A 94 2.37 -6.30 -17.28
CA PRO A 94 2.03 -7.33 -18.27
C PRO A 94 0.99 -6.88 -19.32
N ASP A 95 0.25 -5.82 -19.01
CA ASP A 95 -0.72 -5.13 -19.88
C ASP A 95 -0.10 -3.98 -20.71
N GLY A 96 1.21 -3.73 -20.55
CA GLY A 96 1.93 -2.63 -21.19
C GLY A 96 1.90 -1.30 -20.43
N THR A 97 1.33 -1.25 -19.22
CA THR A 97 1.33 -0.05 -18.37
C THR A 97 2.77 0.38 -18.05
N PRO A 98 3.21 1.62 -18.33
CA PRO A 98 4.54 2.10 -17.96
C PRO A 98 4.63 2.48 -16.48
N GLY A 99 5.85 2.67 -15.97
CA GLY A 99 6.09 3.19 -14.62
C GLY A 99 5.95 2.16 -13.51
N ILE A 100 6.19 0.87 -13.75
CA ILE A 100 6.04 -0.15 -12.69
C ILE A 100 7.29 -0.21 -11.81
N ASP A 101 7.12 0.28 -10.58
CA ASP A 101 8.04 0.14 -9.46
C ASP A 101 7.96 -1.27 -8.86
N ASN A 102 8.93 -2.12 -9.21
CA ASN A 102 9.05 -3.45 -8.63
C ASN A 102 10.47 -4.02 -8.71
N GLN A 103 11.45 -3.29 -8.16
CA GLN A 103 12.87 -3.68 -8.22
C GLN A 103 13.14 -5.00 -7.49
N LEU A 104 12.33 -5.37 -6.48
CA LEU A 104 12.46 -6.68 -5.85
C LEU A 104 12.23 -7.83 -6.84
N ALA A 105 11.30 -7.70 -7.80
CA ALA A 105 11.00 -8.75 -8.78
C ALA A 105 12.19 -9.08 -9.73
N LEU A 106 13.16 -8.17 -9.85
CA LEU A 106 14.44 -8.42 -10.54
C LEU A 106 15.37 -9.32 -9.70
N LEU A 107 15.28 -9.24 -8.37
CA LEU A 107 16.13 -9.99 -7.44
C LEU A 107 15.60 -11.38 -7.14
N ILE A 108 14.27 -11.60 -7.16
CA ILE A 108 13.65 -12.88 -6.79
C ILE A 108 14.31 -14.07 -7.51
N PRO A 109 14.54 -14.09 -8.84
CA PRO A 109 15.13 -15.24 -9.51
C PRO A 109 16.55 -15.58 -9.05
N ASP A 110 17.33 -14.61 -8.60
CA ASP A 110 18.69 -14.83 -8.08
C ASP A 110 18.70 -15.19 -6.59
N ILE A 111 17.75 -14.65 -5.82
CA ILE A 111 17.50 -15.10 -4.45
C ILE A 111 17.08 -16.59 -4.45
N GLU A 112 16.15 -16.99 -5.32
CA GLU A 112 15.69 -18.37 -5.48
C GLU A 112 16.83 -19.33 -5.86
N LYS A 113 17.74 -18.93 -6.76
CA LYS A 113 18.96 -19.72 -7.05
C LYS A 113 19.87 -19.88 -5.83
N ALA A 114 19.93 -18.88 -4.95
CA ALA A 114 20.83 -18.86 -3.80
C ALA A 114 20.27 -19.60 -2.56
N VAL A 115 18.96 -19.55 -2.33
CA VAL A 115 18.29 -20.18 -1.15
C VAL A 115 17.45 -21.42 -1.50
N GLY A 116 17.33 -21.74 -2.79
CA GLY A 116 16.38 -22.70 -3.33
C GLY A 116 15.02 -22.06 -3.62
N ASN A 117 14.24 -22.67 -4.52
CA ASN A 117 12.88 -22.23 -4.91
C ASN A 117 11.84 -22.51 -3.79
N ALA A 118 12.19 -22.20 -2.55
CA ALA A 118 11.43 -22.55 -1.35
C ALA A 118 10.61 -21.38 -0.79
N ILE A 119 10.85 -20.13 -1.21
CA ILE A 119 10.23 -18.94 -0.62
C ILE A 119 8.70 -19.01 -0.70
N ASP A 120 8.14 -19.17 -1.89
CA ASP A 120 6.69 -19.28 -2.08
C ASP A 120 6.11 -20.51 -1.36
N GLY A 121 6.85 -21.62 -1.31
CA GLY A 121 6.44 -22.84 -0.58
C GLY A 121 6.43 -22.66 0.94
N ILE A 122 7.36 -21.87 1.49
CA ILE A 122 7.43 -21.51 2.91
C ILE A 122 6.27 -20.57 3.28
N ILE A 123 5.97 -19.58 2.43
CA ILE A 123 4.83 -18.68 2.61
C ILE A 123 3.51 -19.46 2.52
N GLN A 124 3.36 -20.32 1.51
CA GLN A 124 2.18 -21.17 1.34
C GLN A 124 2.00 -22.14 2.52
N GLY A 125 3.08 -22.72 3.04
CA GLY A 125 3.06 -23.52 4.26
C GLY A 125 2.58 -22.72 5.48
N ALA A 126 3.05 -21.47 5.65
CA ALA A 126 2.62 -20.61 6.74
C ALA A 126 1.13 -20.20 6.63
N ILE A 127 0.60 -20.03 5.42
CA ILE A 127 -0.84 -19.83 5.18
C ILE A 127 -1.61 -21.10 5.55
N ASN A 128 -1.22 -22.26 5.00
CA ASN A 128 -1.91 -23.54 5.17
C ASN A 128 -1.88 -24.08 6.61
N ASP A 129 -0.86 -23.74 7.40
CA ASP A 129 -0.78 -24.06 8.83
C ASP A 129 -1.42 -23.00 9.75
N GLY A 130 -1.99 -21.93 9.19
CA GLY A 130 -2.69 -20.90 9.95
C GLY A 130 -1.78 -19.87 10.63
N ARG A 131 -0.48 -19.87 10.34
CA ARG A 131 0.50 -18.91 10.91
C ARG A 131 0.43 -17.53 10.26
N LEU A 132 -0.03 -17.47 9.01
CA LEU A 132 -0.15 -16.26 8.19
C LEU A 132 -1.56 -16.13 7.58
N LEU A 133 -2.60 -16.17 8.42
CA LEU A 133 -3.98 -15.91 8.01
C LEU A 133 -4.25 -14.41 7.87
N ILE A 134 -3.80 -13.82 6.77
CA ILE A 134 -4.15 -12.44 6.42
C ILE A 134 -5.54 -12.44 5.78
N ALA A 135 -6.38 -11.47 6.15
CA ALA A 135 -7.68 -11.26 5.52
C ALA A 135 -7.89 -9.80 5.13
N PHE A 136 -8.57 -9.60 4.01
CA PHE A 136 -9.04 -8.30 3.51
C PHE A 136 -10.54 -8.22 3.77
N ASP A 137 -10.94 -7.26 4.60
CA ASP A 137 -12.33 -7.00 4.98
C ASP A 137 -12.76 -5.68 4.35
N LEU A 138 -13.53 -5.79 3.26
CA LEU A 138 -14.06 -4.66 2.50
C LEU A 138 -15.32 -4.15 3.19
N LYS A 139 -15.33 -2.88 3.58
CA LYS A 139 -16.42 -2.22 4.29
C LYS A 139 -17.22 -1.33 3.34
N GLY A 140 -18.54 -1.30 3.54
CA GLY A 140 -19.45 -0.44 2.79
C GLY A 140 -19.70 -0.92 1.36
N VAL A 141 -19.58 -2.22 1.08
CA VAL A 141 -19.80 -2.74 -0.28
C VAL A 141 -21.28 -2.74 -0.61
N ASN A 142 -21.68 -1.88 -1.54
CA ASN A 142 -23.01 -1.82 -2.13
C ASN A 142 -23.06 -2.53 -3.49
N SER A 143 -21.92 -2.63 -4.21
CA SER A 143 -21.81 -3.40 -5.45
C SER A 143 -20.42 -3.98 -5.67
N THR A 144 -20.33 -5.28 -5.98
CA THR A 144 -19.09 -5.91 -6.43
C THR A 144 -18.74 -5.60 -7.89
N ALA A 145 -19.60 -4.89 -8.63
CA ALA A 145 -19.36 -4.53 -10.03
C ALA A 145 -18.87 -3.07 -10.19
N THR A 146 -19.48 -2.11 -9.49
CA THR A 146 -19.04 -0.71 -9.48
C THR A 146 -19.49 0.00 -8.20
N ASP A 147 -18.53 0.46 -7.41
CA ASP A 147 -18.73 1.11 -6.12
C ASP A 147 -17.64 2.16 -5.89
N ARG A 148 -17.97 3.30 -5.27
CA ARG A 148 -17.06 4.44 -5.11
C ARG A 148 -16.51 4.60 -3.70
N CYS A 149 -17.07 3.89 -2.73
CA CYS A 149 -16.82 4.10 -1.32
C CYS A 149 -16.70 2.78 -0.60
N VAL A 150 -15.59 2.09 -0.87
CA VAL A 150 -15.25 0.82 -0.24
C VAL A 150 -13.94 0.98 0.52
N ASP A 151 -14.03 0.91 1.84
CA ASP A 151 -12.87 0.94 2.72
C ASP A 151 -12.30 -0.48 2.90
N LEU A 152 -11.01 -0.59 3.25
CA LEU A 152 -10.32 -1.85 3.48
C LEU A 152 -9.76 -1.90 4.91
N GLU A 153 -10.18 -2.89 5.67
CA GLU A 153 -9.47 -3.32 6.88
C GLU A 153 -8.63 -4.56 6.57
N VAL A 154 -7.32 -4.50 6.81
CA VAL A 154 -6.46 -5.68 6.74
C VAL A 154 -6.33 -6.30 8.14
N LYS A 155 -6.64 -7.60 8.25
CA LYS A 155 -6.78 -8.32 9.52
C LYS A 155 -5.85 -9.53 9.57
N LEU A 156 -5.54 -9.98 10.79
CA LEU A 156 -4.78 -11.19 11.05
C LEU A 156 -5.62 -12.18 11.87
N GLY A 157 -5.95 -13.30 11.27
CA GLY A 157 -6.65 -14.39 11.92
C GLY A 157 -5.73 -15.37 12.65
N GLU A 158 -6.38 -16.26 13.40
CA GLU A 158 -5.80 -17.43 14.03
C GLU A 158 -6.68 -18.68 13.84
N GLY A 159 -6.17 -19.81 14.31
CA GLY A 159 -6.71 -21.14 14.00
C GLY A 159 -6.01 -21.77 12.80
N LYS A 160 -6.22 -23.07 12.60
CA LYS A 160 -5.73 -23.79 11.41
C LYS A 160 -6.84 -23.87 10.36
N PRO A 161 -6.63 -23.41 9.12
CA PRO A 161 -7.64 -23.52 8.07
C PRO A 161 -7.85 -24.99 7.67
N THR A 162 -9.08 -25.31 7.28
CA THR A 162 -9.38 -26.51 6.47
C THR A 162 -8.89 -26.27 5.04
N LEU A 163 -8.28 -27.30 4.45
CA LEU A 163 -7.76 -27.27 3.09
C LEU A 163 -8.57 -28.22 2.20
N GLY A 164 -8.84 -27.79 0.98
CA GLY A 164 -9.48 -28.60 -0.05
C GLY A 164 -8.54 -29.70 -0.56
N THR A 165 -9.06 -30.55 -1.45
CA THR A 165 -8.27 -31.64 -2.07
C THR A 165 -7.12 -31.14 -2.97
N ASP A 166 -7.12 -29.85 -3.30
CA ASP A 166 -6.06 -29.13 -4.02
C ASP A 166 -4.96 -28.57 -3.09
N GLY A 167 -5.11 -28.70 -1.77
CA GLY A 167 -4.19 -28.16 -0.78
C GLY A 167 -4.32 -26.65 -0.54
N VAL A 168 -5.41 -26.02 -1.01
CA VAL A 168 -5.71 -24.60 -0.83
C VAL A 168 -6.76 -24.42 0.28
N VAL A 169 -6.68 -23.31 1.03
CA VAL A 169 -7.68 -22.95 2.05
C VAL A 169 -9.08 -22.88 1.44
N GLU A 170 -10.03 -23.62 2.01
CA GLU A 170 -11.42 -23.64 1.55
C GLU A 170 -12.14 -22.32 1.82
N ALA A 171 -13.07 -21.95 0.93
CA ALA A 171 -13.92 -20.77 1.08
C ALA A 171 -14.97 -20.92 2.20
N TYR A 172 -15.55 -19.79 2.62
CA TYR A 172 -16.65 -19.66 3.58
C TYR A 172 -16.34 -20.17 5.00
N GLN A 173 -15.05 -20.32 5.34
CA GLN A 173 -14.60 -20.64 6.69
C GLN A 173 -14.68 -19.43 7.62
N THR A 174 -14.94 -19.70 8.91
CA THR A 174 -15.02 -18.67 9.96
C THR A 174 -13.78 -18.70 10.85
N PHE A 175 -13.01 -17.62 10.84
CA PHE A 175 -11.78 -17.46 11.62
C PHE A 175 -11.98 -16.59 12.86
N ASP A 176 -11.10 -16.75 13.85
CA ASP A 176 -10.97 -15.86 15.01
C ASP A 176 -9.87 -14.82 14.74
N LEU A 177 -9.96 -13.63 15.35
CA LEU A 177 -8.92 -12.61 15.28
C LEU A 177 -7.78 -12.92 16.26
N ARG A 178 -6.54 -13.05 15.75
CA ARG A 178 -5.35 -13.40 16.57
C ARG A 178 -5.08 -12.47 17.74
N LYS A 179 -5.53 -11.23 17.62
CA LYS A 179 -5.82 -10.30 18.73
C LYS A 179 -7.02 -9.45 18.33
N GLN A 180 -8.07 -9.47 19.15
CA GLN A 180 -9.23 -8.59 18.98
C GLN A 180 -8.79 -7.13 18.81
N GLY A 181 -9.27 -6.47 17.75
CA GLY A 181 -8.94 -5.09 17.41
C GLY A 181 -7.56 -4.83 16.79
N GLN A 182 -6.71 -5.84 16.56
CA GLN A 182 -5.42 -5.62 15.87
C GLN A 182 -5.60 -5.52 14.34
N LEU A 183 -5.99 -4.33 13.89
CA LEU A 183 -5.91 -3.96 12.47
C LEU A 183 -4.45 -3.88 12.03
N LEU A 184 -4.12 -4.56 10.93
CA LEU A 184 -2.84 -4.41 10.23
C LEU A 184 -2.80 -3.09 9.44
N SER A 185 -3.97 -2.63 8.98
CA SER A 185 -4.24 -1.26 8.55
C SER A 185 -5.75 -0.97 8.45
N PRO A 186 -6.22 0.24 8.81
CA PRO A 186 -7.39 0.85 8.20
C PRO A 186 -6.98 1.69 6.99
N ALA A 187 -7.55 1.39 5.82
CA ALA A 187 -7.40 2.16 4.59
C ALA A 187 -8.76 2.62 4.09
N THR A 188 -8.89 3.89 3.69
CA THR A 188 -10.17 4.47 3.28
C THR A 188 -10.15 5.02 1.86
N GLY A 189 -11.32 5.21 1.26
CA GLY A 189 -11.48 5.82 -0.07
C GLY A 189 -11.12 4.90 -1.26
N GLY A 190 -11.20 3.59 -1.04
CA GLY A 190 -11.12 2.60 -2.11
C GLY A 190 -12.37 2.57 -2.97
N ARG A 191 -12.26 1.92 -4.13
CA ARG A 191 -13.31 1.84 -5.15
C ARG A 191 -13.30 0.49 -5.85
N ILE A 192 -14.45 0.10 -6.36
CA ILE A 192 -14.62 -1.02 -7.28
C ILE A 192 -15.03 -0.44 -8.63
N GLU A 193 -14.28 -0.75 -9.69
CA GLU A 193 -14.61 -0.34 -11.06
C GLU A 193 -14.52 -1.56 -11.98
N ASN A 194 -15.61 -1.89 -12.68
CA ASN A 194 -15.71 -3.09 -13.55
C ASN A 194 -15.28 -4.41 -12.87
N GLY A 195 -15.65 -4.60 -11.60
CA GLY A 195 -15.28 -5.78 -10.80
C GLY A 195 -13.84 -5.77 -10.26
N VAL A 196 -13.09 -4.68 -10.44
CA VAL A 196 -11.73 -4.51 -9.92
C VAL A 196 -11.75 -3.53 -8.75
N PHE A 197 -11.47 -4.03 -7.55
CA PHE A 197 -11.21 -3.20 -6.37
C PHE A 197 -9.82 -2.57 -6.47
N SER A 198 -9.69 -1.32 -6.02
CA SER A 198 -8.42 -0.61 -5.86
C SER A 198 -8.44 0.36 -4.67
N ILE A 199 -7.34 0.41 -3.91
CA ILE A 199 -7.17 1.34 -2.78
C ILE A 199 -5.70 1.66 -2.49
N GLY A 200 -5.47 2.85 -1.95
CA GLY A 200 -4.20 3.34 -1.40
C GLY A 200 -3.76 4.70 -1.96
N PRO A 201 -2.58 5.20 -1.56
CA PRO A 201 -1.60 4.57 -0.66
C PRO A 201 -2.07 4.50 0.79
N PHE A 202 -1.67 3.44 1.52
CA PHE A 202 -1.93 3.30 2.96
C PHE A 202 -0.76 2.61 3.70
N PRO A 203 -0.56 2.85 5.01
CA PRO A 203 0.48 2.14 5.77
C PRO A 203 0.02 0.72 6.12
N LEU A 204 0.76 -0.31 5.70
CA LEU A 204 0.43 -1.70 6.01
C LEU A 204 1.53 -2.37 6.85
N ARG A 205 1.12 -3.13 7.89
CA ARG A 205 2.01 -3.83 8.81
C ARG A 205 1.77 -5.33 8.73
N ILE A 206 2.71 -6.10 8.20
CA ILE A 206 2.58 -7.55 8.05
C ILE A 206 3.47 -8.26 9.08
N PRO A 207 2.90 -8.83 10.16
CA PRO A 207 3.66 -9.63 11.11
C PRO A 207 3.95 -11.02 10.51
N ILE A 208 5.22 -11.24 10.19
CA ILE A 208 5.76 -12.51 9.68
C ILE A 208 6.20 -13.36 10.87
N ALA A 209 5.69 -14.59 10.98
CA ALA A 209 6.08 -15.56 11.99
C ALA A 209 6.28 -16.93 11.33
N ILE A 210 7.51 -17.20 10.88
CA ILE A 210 7.87 -18.37 10.06
C ILE A 210 9.11 -19.04 10.69
N PHE A 211 9.01 -20.34 10.95
CA PHE A 211 9.98 -21.09 11.77
C PHE A 211 10.27 -20.36 13.08
N ASP A 212 11.54 -20.08 13.38
CA ASP A 212 12.01 -19.41 14.60
C ASP A 212 12.13 -17.88 14.43
N VAL A 213 11.71 -17.33 13.28
CA VAL A 213 11.84 -15.91 12.94
C VAL A 213 10.47 -15.22 13.07
N SER A 214 10.42 -14.14 13.86
CA SER A 214 9.21 -13.35 14.10
C SER A 214 9.51 -11.86 14.04
N PHE A 215 9.02 -11.18 12.99
CA PHE A 215 9.25 -9.74 12.75
C PHE A 215 8.04 -9.10 12.04
N THR A 216 8.01 -7.77 11.96
CA THR A 216 6.97 -7.03 11.22
C THR A 216 7.60 -6.37 10.01
N ILE A 217 7.06 -6.65 8.81
CA ILE A 217 7.35 -5.88 7.61
C ILE A 217 6.43 -4.66 7.59
N TYR A 218 6.99 -3.47 7.43
CA TYR A 218 6.23 -2.24 7.21
C TYR A 218 6.23 -1.95 5.70
N VAL A 219 5.12 -2.23 5.04
CA VAL A 219 4.90 -1.84 3.63
C VAL A 219 4.43 -0.40 3.64
N ARG A 220 5.26 0.48 3.10
CA ARG A 220 5.03 1.92 3.00
C ARG A 220 4.32 2.23 1.70
N ASP A 221 3.39 3.18 1.77
CA ASP A 221 2.55 3.61 0.66
C ASP A 221 1.91 2.44 -0.10
N ALA A 222 1.35 1.49 0.67
CA ALA A 222 0.83 0.26 0.13
C ALA A 222 -0.36 0.51 -0.81
N LEU A 223 -0.32 -0.16 -1.96
CA LEU A 223 -1.39 -0.18 -2.95
C LEU A 223 -1.93 -1.61 -3.06
N VAL A 224 -3.26 -1.74 -3.11
CA VAL A 224 -3.94 -3.02 -3.36
C VAL A 224 -4.85 -2.85 -4.57
N ARG A 225 -4.77 -3.81 -5.50
CA ARG A 225 -5.67 -3.91 -6.67
C ARG A 225 -5.99 -5.37 -6.93
N PHE A 226 -7.27 -5.72 -6.99
CA PHE A 226 -7.70 -7.10 -7.23
C PHE A 226 -9.03 -7.18 -7.95
N LYS A 227 -9.23 -8.28 -8.69
CA LYS A 227 -10.51 -8.60 -9.31
C LYS A 227 -11.30 -9.57 -8.42
N ILE A 228 -12.60 -9.34 -8.30
CA ILE A 228 -13.56 -10.32 -7.77
C ILE A 228 -14.13 -11.10 -8.97
N ASP A 229 -14.09 -12.43 -8.94
CA ASP A 229 -14.69 -13.29 -9.98
C ASP A 229 -16.17 -13.62 -9.70
N GLU A 230 -16.81 -14.34 -10.63
CA GLU A 230 -18.24 -14.68 -10.56
C GLU A 230 -18.57 -15.65 -9.40
N ASP A 231 -17.59 -16.43 -8.95
CA ASP A 231 -17.69 -17.33 -7.79
C ASP A 231 -17.35 -16.61 -6.47
N GLY A 232 -17.03 -15.31 -6.53
CA GLY A 232 -16.63 -14.48 -5.39
C GLY A 232 -15.18 -14.64 -4.95
N ASN A 233 -14.33 -15.34 -5.70
CA ASN A 233 -12.90 -15.43 -5.39
C ASN A 233 -12.17 -14.17 -5.82
N VAL A 234 -10.97 -14.00 -5.28
CA VAL A 234 -10.15 -12.81 -5.49
C VAL A 234 -8.77 -13.20 -6.00
N GLU A 235 -8.30 -12.49 -7.03
CA GLU A 235 -6.92 -12.53 -7.51
C GLU A 235 -6.42 -11.10 -7.76
N GLY A 236 -5.21 -10.78 -7.32
CA GLY A 236 -4.68 -9.43 -7.41
C GLY A 236 -3.25 -9.23 -6.95
N LEU A 237 -2.91 -7.96 -6.78
CA LEU A 237 -1.59 -7.47 -6.41
C LEU A 237 -1.67 -6.60 -5.13
N LEU A 238 -0.69 -6.78 -4.26
CA LEU A 238 -0.35 -5.91 -3.15
C LEU A 238 1.07 -5.38 -3.40
N GLY A 239 1.27 -4.07 -3.44
CA GLY A 239 2.60 -3.47 -3.66
C GLY A 239 2.89 -2.33 -2.70
N GLY A 240 4.16 -1.92 -2.65
CA GLY A 240 4.62 -0.79 -1.84
C GLY A 240 6.13 -0.82 -1.61
N GLY A 241 6.64 0.18 -0.89
CA GLY A 241 8.05 0.26 -0.52
C GLY A 241 8.36 -0.50 0.77
N ILE A 242 9.37 -1.37 0.76
CA ILE A 242 9.88 -2.08 1.94
C ILE A 242 11.30 -1.66 2.30
N SER A 243 11.61 -1.53 3.59
CA SER A 243 12.97 -1.25 4.05
C SER A 243 13.78 -2.55 4.14
N ILE A 244 14.92 -2.60 3.45
CA ILE A 244 15.79 -3.78 3.52
C ILE A 244 16.55 -3.85 4.85
N ASP A 245 16.77 -2.73 5.54
CA ASP A 245 17.29 -2.76 6.91
C ASP A 245 16.28 -3.41 7.88
N GLU A 246 14.99 -3.10 7.76
CA GLU A 246 13.93 -3.73 8.56
C GLU A 246 13.83 -5.24 8.27
N VAL A 247 13.91 -5.65 7.00
CA VAL A 247 13.92 -7.08 6.61
C VAL A 247 15.16 -7.79 7.13
N ALA A 248 16.36 -7.22 6.92
CA ALA A 248 17.63 -7.80 7.34
C ALA A 248 17.72 -7.94 8.87
N ASP A 249 17.30 -6.92 9.61
CA ASP A 249 17.27 -6.95 11.08
C ASP A 249 16.18 -7.90 11.61
N GLY A 250 15.11 -8.11 10.85
CA GLY A 250 14.05 -9.08 11.15
C GLY A 250 14.47 -10.54 10.96
N VAL A 251 15.30 -10.85 9.95
CA VAL A 251 15.76 -12.23 9.65
C VAL A 251 17.10 -12.61 10.29
N LYS A 252 17.80 -11.68 10.96
CA LYS A 252 19.15 -11.88 11.51
C LYS A 252 19.30 -13.08 12.45
N ASP A 253 18.25 -13.37 13.22
CA ASP A 253 18.21 -14.44 14.22
C ASP A 253 17.81 -15.80 13.59
N GLY A 254 17.47 -15.81 12.29
CA GLY A 254 17.16 -17.00 11.53
C GLY A 254 18.36 -17.91 11.29
N ALA A 255 18.14 -19.22 11.43
CA ALA A 255 19.16 -20.25 11.28
C ALA A 255 19.91 -20.14 9.94
N GLY A 256 21.22 -19.89 10.01
CA GLY A 256 22.10 -19.78 8.84
C GLY A 256 22.03 -18.44 8.07
N VAL A 257 21.17 -17.50 8.47
CA VAL A 257 20.95 -16.21 7.79
C VAL A 257 21.93 -15.12 8.26
N ALA A 258 22.42 -15.17 9.50
CA ALA A 258 23.34 -14.17 10.06
C ALA A 258 24.55 -13.84 9.16
N ARG A 259 25.11 -14.84 8.46
CA ARG A 259 26.24 -14.69 7.51
C ARG A 259 25.90 -14.01 6.18
N LEU A 260 24.60 -13.84 5.89
CA LEU A 260 24.05 -13.25 4.66
C LEU A 260 23.58 -11.80 4.88
N ILE A 261 23.47 -11.34 6.13
CA ILE A 261 23.00 -9.99 6.46
C ILE A 261 23.78 -8.87 5.75
N PRO A 262 25.14 -8.89 5.69
CA PRO A 262 25.89 -7.87 4.94
C PRO A 262 25.54 -7.84 3.45
N GLN A 263 25.31 -9.01 2.84
CA GLN A 263 24.96 -9.17 1.43
C GLN A 263 23.53 -8.71 1.17
N ILE A 264 22.58 -9.03 2.06
CA ILE A 264 21.19 -8.56 1.99
C ILE A 264 21.16 -7.02 2.06
N LYS A 265 21.87 -6.41 3.02
CA LYS A 265 21.93 -4.94 3.14
C LYS A 265 22.62 -4.28 1.93
N LEU A 266 23.67 -4.90 1.39
CA LEU A 266 24.35 -4.41 0.18
C LEU A 266 23.44 -4.48 -1.06
N VAL A 267 22.88 -5.66 -1.36
CA VAL A 267 21.99 -5.86 -2.51
C VAL A 267 20.74 -4.98 -2.39
N GLY A 268 20.17 -4.88 -1.20
CA GLY A 268 19.04 -4.00 -0.90
C GLY A 268 19.36 -2.53 -1.13
N SER A 269 20.44 -2.01 -0.55
CA SER A 269 20.85 -0.61 -0.74
C SER A 269 21.20 -0.29 -2.19
N VAL A 270 21.70 -1.26 -2.96
CA VAL A 270 21.96 -1.09 -4.41
C VAL A 270 20.66 -1.17 -5.22
N SER A 271 19.62 -1.84 -4.72
CA SER A 271 18.34 -2.03 -5.42
C SER A 271 17.25 -1.02 -5.02
N ALA A 272 17.49 -0.25 -3.96
CA ALA A 272 16.58 0.77 -3.46
C ALA A 272 16.33 1.88 -4.50
N ASP A 273 15.07 2.26 -4.61
CA ASP A 273 14.47 3.09 -5.66
C ASP A 273 13.41 4.03 -5.11
N LEU A 274 12.84 3.70 -3.95
CA LEU A 274 11.85 4.51 -3.24
C LEU A 274 12.40 5.10 -1.93
N GLY A 275 11.67 6.09 -1.40
CA GLY A 275 11.98 6.69 -0.10
C GLY A 275 13.32 7.42 -0.09
N ARG A 276 13.52 8.35 -1.04
CA ARG A 276 14.71 9.18 -1.14
C ARG A 276 14.86 10.09 0.08
N ASP A 277 15.92 9.88 0.85
CA ASP A 277 16.28 10.72 2.00
C ASP A 277 16.75 12.11 1.52
N PRO A 278 16.12 13.22 1.96
CA PRO A 278 16.52 14.57 1.54
C PRO A 278 17.89 15.01 2.08
N ALA A 279 18.45 14.33 3.09
CA ALA A 279 19.75 14.67 3.67
C ALA A 279 20.93 13.97 2.98
N THR A 280 20.76 12.69 2.60
CA THR A 280 21.81 11.91 1.91
C THR A 280 21.58 11.72 0.42
N GLU A 281 20.41 12.13 -0.08
CA GLU A 281 19.89 11.92 -1.44
C GLU A 281 19.72 10.45 -1.88
N LYS A 282 19.87 9.48 -0.96
CA LYS A 282 19.78 8.05 -1.25
C LYS A 282 18.37 7.52 -1.04
N CYS A 283 17.95 6.58 -1.90
CA CYS A 283 16.78 5.77 -1.64
C CYS A 283 17.06 4.75 -0.52
N THR A 284 16.03 4.49 0.27
CA THR A 284 16.10 3.65 1.48
C THR A 284 15.11 2.49 1.46
N LEU A 285 14.19 2.50 0.49
CA LEU A 285 13.16 1.49 0.29
C LEU A 285 13.35 0.82 -1.08
N VAL A 286 13.04 -0.47 -1.13
CA VAL A 286 12.93 -1.24 -2.38
C VAL A 286 11.44 -1.40 -2.69
N SER A 287 11.03 -1.07 -3.90
CA SER A 287 9.70 -1.38 -4.41
C SER A 287 9.50 -2.89 -4.56
N ALA A 288 8.34 -3.37 -4.14
CA ALA A 288 7.98 -4.77 -4.22
C ALA A 288 6.49 -4.92 -4.53
N ALA A 289 6.15 -5.91 -5.35
CA ALA A 289 4.78 -6.39 -5.52
C ALA A 289 4.65 -7.89 -5.22
N LEU A 290 3.59 -8.24 -4.52
CA LEU A 290 3.16 -9.59 -4.22
C LEU A 290 1.89 -9.89 -5.02
N ALA A 291 1.87 -11.01 -5.73
CA ALA A 291 0.65 -11.58 -6.27
C ALA A 291 -0.04 -12.39 -5.18
N PHE A 292 -1.37 -12.30 -5.09
CA PHE A 292 -2.13 -13.04 -4.10
C PHE A 292 -3.43 -13.60 -4.69
N LYS A 293 -3.91 -14.67 -4.05
CA LYS A 293 -5.26 -15.18 -4.22
C LYS A 293 -5.95 -15.21 -2.87
N ALA A 294 -7.25 -14.97 -2.87
CA ALA A 294 -8.08 -15.00 -1.67
C ALA A 294 -9.45 -15.61 -1.96
N ARG A 295 -10.10 -16.16 -0.93
CA ARG A 295 -11.43 -16.78 -0.99
C ARG A 295 -12.36 -16.09 0.01
N PRO A 296 -13.69 -16.04 -0.23
CA PRO A 296 -14.65 -15.57 0.76
C PRO A 296 -14.46 -16.26 2.12
N ALA A 297 -14.62 -15.53 3.21
CA ALA A 297 -14.48 -16.01 4.57
C ALA A 297 -15.35 -15.19 5.54
N PHE A 298 -15.38 -15.59 6.80
CA PHE A 298 -16.00 -14.84 7.88
C PHE A 298 -15.01 -14.65 9.03
N PHE A 299 -15.17 -13.58 9.79
CA PHE A 299 -14.45 -13.38 11.04
C PHE A 299 -15.42 -13.23 12.21
N ARG A 300 -15.12 -13.91 13.32
CA ARG A 300 -15.76 -13.60 14.59
C ARG A 300 -15.17 -12.29 15.15
N PRO A 301 -16.02 -11.36 15.64
CA PRO A 301 -15.59 -10.07 16.19
C PRO A 301 -14.86 -10.23 17.53
#